data_AF-A0A349WWZ4-F1
#
_entry.id   AF-A0A349WWZ4-F1
#
_cell.length_a   1.000
_cell.length_b   1.000
_cell.length_c   1.000
_cell.angle_alpha   90.00
_cell.angle_beta   90.00
_cell.angle_gamma   90.00
#
_symmetry.space_group_name_H-M   'P 1'
#
loop_
_entity.id
_entity.type
_entity.pdbx_description
1 polymer ?
#
loop_
_entity_poly.entity_id
_entity_poly.type
_entity_poly.pdbx_seq_one_letter_code
_entity_poly.pdbx_strand_id
1 'polypeptide(L)'
;MSQNIFQKLYYRDLQKVYKSFSTSGGEIILDNVIGDVPDLQTYFEDLRKIISSETKVLISYHNHKWEPILNLASSLGLRKKVGVQNWLDQDDLKNILYISGFEVVNTQSRFFGITSVTVVRPKLQTTRNKNQYSVSIIVPARNEEGNIKKIISSIPKFGKWQEIIFVEGGSSDHTWDKIMNEKFKITNKSQNSKSKIQIKAYKQTGKGKADAVRLGFEKATGDILMIYDADRTVPSSDLPKFYNVLAGGFGEFANGSRLVYPMEGQAMQTLNKIGNEFFSSIFTKIFGQHFKDTLCGTKAIFRDDYLKMKKDYLKYLEVDPFGDFALIFAAIKHNLKVVEIPVRYREREYGSTNIRRFYHGLLLFKLAWIALKEFKF
;
A
#
# COMPACT_ATOMS: atom_id res chain seq x y z
N MET A 1 18.98 14.67 40.72
CA MET A 1 17.52 14.70 40.92
C MET A 1 16.83 15.29 39.67
N SER A 2 16.90 14.60 38.53
CA SER A 2 16.08 14.87 37.34
C SER A 2 16.03 13.62 36.46
N GLN A 3 15.44 12.54 36.98
CA GLN A 3 14.87 11.54 36.08
C GLN A 3 13.84 12.28 35.22
N ASN A 4 14.16 12.37 33.93
CA ASN A 4 13.60 13.27 32.96
C ASN A 4 12.07 13.23 32.98
N ILE A 5 11.41 14.38 33.10
CA ILE A 5 9.94 14.51 33.15
C ILE A 5 9.30 13.80 31.94
N PHE A 6 9.94 13.86 30.77
CA PHE A 6 9.49 13.13 29.59
C PHE A 6 9.55 11.62 29.80
N GLN A 7 10.62 11.09 30.39
CA GLN A 7 10.77 9.66 30.66
C GLN A 7 9.79 9.18 31.75
N LYS A 8 9.48 10.03 32.74
CA LYS A 8 8.45 9.77 33.75
C LYS A 8 7.03 9.75 33.18
N LEU A 9 6.68 10.69 32.30
CA LEU A 9 5.38 10.70 31.60
C LEU A 9 5.24 9.50 30.66
N TYR A 10 6.34 9.09 30.02
CA TYR A 10 6.38 8.01 29.03
C TYR A 10 6.07 6.62 29.61
N TYR A 11 6.66 6.25 30.76
CA TYR A 11 6.58 4.89 31.28
C TYR A 11 5.64 4.71 32.50
N ARG A 12 5.46 5.74 33.33
CA ARG A 12 4.81 5.57 34.65
C ARG A 12 3.29 5.50 34.58
N ASP A 13 2.68 6.04 33.52
CA ASP A 13 1.23 6.00 33.32
C ASP A 13 0.76 4.83 32.44
N LEU A 14 1.64 4.26 31.61
CA LEU A 14 1.31 3.03 30.85
C LEU A 14 0.98 1.87 31.78
N GLN A 15 1.71 1.70 32.89
CA GLN A 15 1.37 0.67 33.89
C GLN A 15 0.00 0.89 34.56
N LYS A 16 -0.42 2.14 34.77
CA LYS A 16 -1.76 2.45 35.29
C LYS A 16 -2.84 2.20 34.24
N VAL A 17 -2.55 2.53 32.98
CA VAL A 17 -3.41 2.21 31.84
C VAL A 17 -3.56 0.69 31.71
N TYR A 18 -2.46 -0.07 31.74
CA TYR A 18 -2.47 -1.54 31.75
C TYR A 18 -3.30 -2.10 32.90
N LYS A 19 -3.14 -1.58 34.13
CA LYS A 19 -3.98 -1.96 35.28
C LYS A 19 -5.47 -1.62 35.12
N SER A 20 -5.80 -0.53 34.43
CA SER A 20 -7.21 -0.15 34.17
C SER A 20 -7.88 -1.01 33.11
N PHE A 21 -7.10 -1.67 32.26
CA PHE A 21 -7.59 -2.64 31.27
C PHE A 21 -7.57 -4.07 31.78
N SER A 22 -6.69 -4.41 32.74
CA SER A 22 -6.56 -5.77 33.28
C SER A 22 -7.81 -6.22 34.03
N THR A 23 -8.63 -7.01 33.35
CA THR A 23 -9.78 -7.69 33.96
C THR A 23 -9.75 -9.16 33.55
N SER A 24 -9.26 -10.01 34.46
CA SER A 24 -9.51 -11.46 34.57
C SER A 24 -9.39 -12.37 33.32
N GLY A 25 -8.84 -11.92 32.20
CA GLY A 25 -8.72 -12.69 30.95
C GLY A 25 -7.38 -12.48 30.23
N GLY A 26 -7.07 -13.36 29.27
CA GLY A 26 -5.83 -13.33 28.50
C GLY A 26 -5.71 -12.07 27.63
N GLU A 27 -4.85 -11.14 28.06
CA GLU A 27 -4.57 -9.87 27.39
C GLU A 27 -3.14 -9.87 26.87
N ILE A 28 -2.93 -9.32 25.66
CA ILE A 28 -1.60 -9.13 25.08
C ILE A 28 -1.31 -7.63 25.01
N ILE A 29 -0.15 -7.23 25.52
CA ILE A 29 0.30 -5.84 25.51
C ILE A 29 1.46 -5.71 24.52
N LEU A 30 1.28 -4.86 23.52
CA LEU A 30 2.29 -4.47 22.53
C LEU A 30 2.74 -3.05 22.83
N ASP A 31 3.78 -2.90 23.65
CA ASP A 31 4.30 -1.60 24.06
C ASP A 31 5.41 -1.09 23.14
N ASN A 32 5.08 -0.11 22.30
CA ASN A 32 5.99 0.51 21.33
C ASN A 32 6.64 -0.47 20.33
N VAL A 33 6.21 -1.72 20.30
CA VAL A 33 6.78 -2.77 19.44
C VAL A 33 6.49 -2.50 17.96
N ILE A 34 5.32 -1.91 17.65
CA ILE A 34 4.86 -1.76 16.26
C ILE A 34 5.76 -0.83 15.42
N GLY A 35 6.52 0.06 16.05
CA GLY A 35 7.49 0.91 15.36
C GLY A 35 8.65 0.13 14.75
N ASP A 36 8.98 -1.03 15.33
CA ASP A 36 10.15 -1.84 14.95
C ASP A 36 9.77 -3.11 14.17
N VAL A 37 8.48 -3.42 14.08
CA VAL A 37 7.99 -4.61 13.36
C VAL A 37 8.26 -4.46 11.86
N PRO A 38 8.98 -5.40 11.23
CA PRO A 38 9.29 -5.30 9.81
C PRO A 38 8.05 -5.26 8.90
N ASP A 39 7.05 -6.10 9.14
CA ASP A 39 5.83 -6.15 8.33
C ASP A 39 4.62 -6.29 9.26
N LEU A 40 3.94 -5.18 9.48
CA LEU A 40 2.86 -5.09 10.45
C LEU A 40 1.64 -5.90 10.02
N GLN A 41 1.32 -5.91 8.72
CA GLN A 41 0.18 -6.68 8.22
C GLN A 41 0.39 -8.17 8.50
N THR A 42 1.56 -8.69 8.11
CA THR A 42 1.91 -10.11 8.33
C THR A 42 1.96 -10.44 9.83
N TYR A 43 2.58 -9.56 10.64
CA TYR A 43 2.65 -9.72 12.10
C TYR A 43 1.26 -9.86 12.74
N PHE A 44 0.32 -8.98 12.41
CA PHE A 44 -1.04 -9.06 12.95
C PHE A 44 -1.82 -10.26 12.38
N GLU A 45 -1.64 -10.60 11.11
CA GLU A 45 -2.24 -11.82 10.53
C GLU A 45 -1.74 -13.09 11.24
N ASP A 46 -0.46 -13.16 11.62
CA ASP A 46 0.11 -14.28 12.36
C ASP A 46 -0.33 -14.28 13.82
N LEU A 47 -0.35 -13.13 14.48
CA LEU A 47 -0.89 -12.98 15.83
C LEU A 47 -2.33 -13.45 15.89
N ARG A 48 -3.16 -13.08 14.91
CA ARG A 48 -4.57 -13.48 14.83
C ARG A 48 -4.76 -15.00 14.78
N LYS A 49 -3.83 -15.75 14.18
CA LYS A 49 -3.94 -17.22 14.06
C LYS A 49 -3.76 -17.94 15.40
N ILE A 50 -3.11 -17.29 16.37
CA ILE A 50 -2.72 -17.92 17.65
C ILE A 50 -3.52 -17.39 18.85
N ILE A 51 -4.38 -16.39 18.66
CA ILE A 51 -5.21 -15.81 19.73
C ILE A 51 -6.70 -16.09 19.52
N SER A 52 -7.46 -16.12 20.62
CA SER A 52 -8.91 -16.30 20.58
C SER A 52 -9.64 -15.00 20.19
N SER A 53 -10.89 -15.10 19.75
CA SER A 53 -11.72 -13.91 19.44
C SER A 53 -11.99 -13.01 20.65
N GLU A 54 -11.92 -13.57 21.86
CA GLU A 54 -12.12 -12.83 23.12
C GLU A 54 -10.83 -12.14 23.59
N THR A 55 -9.67 -12.51 23.05
CA THR A 55 -8.38 -11.94 23.43
C THR A 55 -8.32 -10.47 23.02
N LYS A 56 -8.10 -9.59 24.00
CA LYS A 56 -7.83 -8.17 23.77
C LYS A 56 -6.34 -7.95 23.60
N VAL A 57 -5.98 -7.22 22.55
CA VAL A 57 -4.62 -6.77 22.30
C VAL A 57 -4.57 -5.26 22.50
N LEU A 58 -3.74 -4.82 23.44
CA LEU A 58 -3.51 -3.42 23.73
C LEU A 58 -2.23 -2.97 23.06
N ILE A 59 -2.31 -1.95 22.20
CA ILE A 59 -1.21 -1.44 21.41
C ILE A 59 -0.93 -0.01 21.88
N SER A 60 0.22 0.24 22.49
CA SER A 60 0.72 1.60 22.72
C SER A 60 1.81 1.94 21.70
N TYR A 61 1.74 3.14 21.15
CA TYR A 61 2.78 3.63 20.24
C TYR A 61 2.85 5.16 20.22
N HIS A 62 3.96 5.68 19.72
CA HIS A 62 4.15 7.13 19.57
C HIS A 62 3.61 7.64 18.25
N ASN A 63 2.91 8.76 18.31
CA ASN A 63 2.45 9.44 17.11
C ASN A 63 3.63 10.19 16.49
N HIS A 64 4.00 9.79 15.28
CA HIS A 64 5.13 10.37 14.57
C HIS A 64 4.96 11.83 14.16
N LYS A 65 3.76 12.42 14.28
CA LYS A 65 3.60 13.88 14.16
C LYS A 65 4.48 14.64 15.16
N TRP A 66 4.87 14.00 16.26
CA TRP A 66 5.79 14.54 17.26
C TRP A 66 7.27 14.27 16.95
N GLU A 67 7.59 13.47 15.93
CA GLU A 67 8.96 13.06 15.61
C GLU A 67 9.94 14.23 15.41
N PRO A 68 9.58 15.37 14.78
CA PRO A 68 10.47 16.53 14.71
C PRO A 68 10.85 17.09 16.09
N ILE A 69 9.88 17.23 17.00
CA ILE A 69 10.08 17.72 18.37
C ILE A 69 10.90 16.70 19.17
N LEU A 70 10.59 15.43 18.99
CA LEU A 70 11.27 14.31 19.61
C LEU A 70 12.72 14.16 19.11
N ASN A 71 12.99 14.43 17.84
CA ASN A 71 14.35 14.44 17.28
C ASN A 71 15.15 15.63 17.79
N LEU A 72 14.53 16.81 17.94
CA LEU A 72 15.14 17.96 18.59
C LEU A 72 15.47 17.64 20.07
N ALA A 73 14.56 16.99 20.79
CA ALA A 73 14.83 16.54 22.15
C ALA A 73 16.01 15.55 22.21
N SER A 74 16.11 14.63 21.25
CA SER A 74 17.27 13.73 21.14
C SER A 74 18.57 14.47 20.86
N SER A 75 18.58 15.46 19.96
CA SER A 75 19.78 16.25 19.65
C SER A 75 20.23 17.14 20.80
N LEU A 76 19.28 17.59 21.62
CA LEU A 76 19.54 18.34 22.86
C LEU A 76 19.93 17.44 24.05
N GLY A 77 20.07 16.12 23.85
CA GLY A 77 20.41 15.17 24.92
C GLY A 77 19.30 14.92 25.94
N LEU A 78 18.08 15.41 25.68
CA LEU A 78 16.92 15.25 26.55
C LEU A 78 16.31 13.84 26.44
N ARG A 79 16.69 13.02 25.46
CA ARG A 79 16.30 11.60 25.41
C ARG A 79 17.30 10.79 24.59
N LYS A 80 17.27 9.45 24.74
CA LYS A 80 18.04 8.56 23.87
C LYS A 80 17.54 8.64 22.44
N LYS A 81 18.46 8.64 21.48
CA LYS A 81 18.16 8.51 20.07
C LYS A 81 17.54 7.12 19.82
N VAL A 82 16.38 7.11 19.17
CA VAL A 82 15.70 5.88 18.76
C VAL A 82 16.13 5.56 17.32
N GLY A 83 16.13 4.27 16.95
CA GLY A 83 16.48 3.82 15.60
C GLY A 83 15.45 4.24 14.54
N VAL A 84 15.61 3.73 13.31
CA VAL A 84 14.65 3.93 12.23
C VAL A 84 13.38 3.11 12.53
N GLN A 85 12.23 3.77 12.55
CA GLN A 85 10.93 3.15 12.87
C GLN A 85 9.93 3.33 11.73
N ASN A 86 8.92 2.46 11.70
CA ASN A 86 7.76 2.59 10.81
C ASN A 86 7.04 3.91 11.05
N TRP A 87 6.67 4.61 9.99
CA TRP A 87 6.02 5.91 10.07
C TRP A 87 4.49 5.75 10.01
N LEU A 88 3.87 5.58 11.18
CA LEU A 88 2.44 5.29 11.30
C LEU A 88 1.70 6.42 12.01
N ASP A 89 0.59 6.87 11.44
CA ASP A 89 -0.43 7.60 12.19
C ASP A 89 -1.54 6.67 12.72
N GLN A 90 -2.60 7.25 13.29
CA GLN A 90 -3.74 6.48 13.83
C GLN A 90 -4.57 5.82 12.75
N ASP A 91 -4.71 6.44 11.59
CA ASP A 91 -5.55 5.93 10.52
C ASP A 91 -4.82 4.85 9.75
N ASP A 92 -3.50 4.98 9.58
CA ASP A 92 -2.61 3.92 9.07
C ASP A 92 -2.73 2.64 9.92
N LEU A 93 -2.60 2.76 11.25
CA LEU A 93 -2.69 1.61 12.16
C LEU A 93 -4.10 0.98 12.12
N LYS A 94 -5.16 1.80 12.16
CA LYS A 94 -6.54 1.29 12.06
C LYS A 94 -6.77 0.54 10.75
N ASN A 95 -6.26 1.07 9.63
CA ASN A 95 -6.34 0.41 8.34
C ASN A 95 -5.60 -0.93 8.33
N ILE A 96 -4.37 -0.99 8.86
CA ILE A 96 -3.60 -2.24 8.97
C ILE A 96 -4.34 -3.28 9.82
N LEU A 97 -4.84 -2.87 10.99
CA LEU A 97 -5.60 -3.75 11.88
C LEU A 97 -6.88 -4.25 11.19
N TYR A 98 -7.57 -3.36 10.49
CA TYR A 98 -8.76 -3.70 9.72
C TYR A 98 -8.46 -4.77 8.66
N ILE A 99 -7.43 -4.60 7.82
CA ILE A 99 -7.09 -5.58 6.76
C ILE A 99 -6.50 -6.88 7.31
N SER A 100 -5.87 -6.86 8.49
CA SER A 100 -5.45 -8.07 9.20
C SER A 100 -6.62 -8.78 9.89
N GLY A 101 -7.82 -8.21 9.86
CA GLY A 101 -9.06 -8.79 10.41
C GLY A 101 -9.19 -8.63 11.91
N PHE A 102 -8.69 -7.53 12.45
CA PHE A 102 -9.03 -7.03 13.77
C PHE A 102 -10.12 -5.99 13.69
N GLU A 103 -10.88 -5.87 14.76
CA GLU A 103 -11.71 -4.69 15.01
C GLU A 103 -11.10 -3.84 16.10
N VAL A 104 -11.19 -2.53 15.92
CA VAL A 104 -10.71 -1.55 16.88
C VAL A 104 -11.83 -1.29 17.87
N VAL A 105 -11.60 -1.65 19.13
CA VAL A 105 -12.56 -1.50 20.23
C VAL A 105 -12.53 -0.06 20.75
N ASN A 106 -11.32 0.48 20.97
CA ASN A 106 -11.13 1.84 21.44
C ASN A 106 -9.75 2.38 21.02
N THR A 107 -9.66 3.68 20.76
CA THR A 107 -8.39 4.40 20.60
C THR A 107 -8.41 5.63 21.50
N GLN A 108 -7.41 5.74 22.36
CA GLN A 108 -7.23 6.88 23.25
C GLN A 108 -5.91 7.57 22.96
N SER A 109 -5.99 8.88 22.78
CA SER A 109 -4.84 9.77 22.68
C SER A 109 -4.45 10.25 24.09
N ARG A 110 -3.16 10.18 24.43
CA ARG A 110 -2.60 10.59 25.72
C ARG A 110 -1.49 11.62 25.49
N PHE A 111 -1.24 12.45 26.50
CA PHE A 111 -0.18 13.47 26.47
C PHE A 111 -0.23 14.37 25.23
N PHE A 112 -1.38 15.03 24.98
CA PHE A 112 -1.60 15.87 23.80
C PHE A 112 -1.36 15.16 22.46
N GLY A 113 -1.53 13.84 22.41
CA GLY A 113 -1.36 13.05 21.20
C GLY A 113 0.05 12.55 20.93
N ILE A 114 0.96 12.65 21.91
CA ILE A 114 2.29 12.04 21.82
C ILE A 114 2.19 10.52 21.83
N THR A 115 1.28 9.95 22.64
CA THR A 115 1.09 8.51 22.75
C THR A 115 -0.34 8.15 22.42
N SER A 116 -0.51 7.14 21.58
CA SER A 116 -1.79 6.55 21.25
C SER A 116 -1.87 5.16 21.86
N VAL A 117 -2.99 4.84 22.50
CA VAL A 117 -3.29 3.52 23.05
C VAL A 117 -4.53 2.99 22.34
N THR A 118 -4.38 1.90 21.60
CA THR A 118 -5.45 1.26 20.83
C THR A 118 -5.72 -0.14 21.36
N VAL A 119 -6.97 -0.42 21.71
CA VAL A 119 -7.44 -1.75 22.09
C VAL A 119 -8.08 -2.38 20.86
N VAL A 120 -7.64 -3.59 20.51
CA VAL A 120 -8.22 -4.37 19.42
C VAL A 120 -8.55 -5.80 19.85
N ARG A 121 -9.39 -6.47 19.07
CA ARG A 121 -9.63 -7.91 19.17
C ARG A 121 -9.85 -8.52 17.79
N PRO A 122 -9.61 -9.82 17.60
CA PRO A 122 -9.87 -10.47 16.33
C PRO A 122 -11.34 -10.34 15.92
N LYS A 123 -11.58 -9.93 14.68
CA LYS A 123 -12.92 -9.94 14.10
C LYS A 123 -13.28 -11.37 13.69
N LEU A 124 -14.44 -11.85 14.13
CA LEU A 124 -15.03 -13.08 13.60
C LEU A 124 -15.31 -12.87 12.11
N GLN A 125 -14.57 -13.60 11.26
CA GLN A 125 -14.77 -13.53 9.83
C GLN A 125 -15.38 -14.83 9.33
N THR A 126 -16.41 -14.68 8.49
CA THR A 126 -16.89 -15.77 7.65
C THR A 126 -15.73 -16.23 6.76
N THR A 127 -15.48 -17.53 6.71
CA THR A 127 -14.43 -18.14 5.89
C THR A 127 -14.71 -17.92 4.40
N ARG A 128 -14.31 -16.77 3.84
CA ARG A 128 -14.24 -16.59 2.39
C ARG A 128 -13.06 -17.40 1.85
N ASN A 129 -13.29 -18.10 0.74
CA ASN A 129 -12.30 -19.00 0.17
C ASN A 129 -11.13 -18.19 -0.42
N LYS A 130 -9.93 -18.37 0.14
CA LYS A 130 -8.73 -17.61 -0.24
C LYS A 130 -8.36 -17.75 -1.72
N ASN A 131 -8.82 -18.76 -2.46
CA ASN A 131 -8.52 -18.91 -3.90
C ASN A 131 -9.76 -18.84 -4.79
N GLN A 132 -10.74 -18.01 -4.43
CA GLN A 132 -11.97 -17.87 -5.20
C GLN A 132 -11.78 -17.14 -6.53
N TYR A 133 -10.99 -16.08 -6.56
CA TYR A 133 -10.90 -15.16 -7.69
C TYR A 133 -9.67 -15.42 -8.55
N SER A 134 -9.83 -15.25 -9.85
CA SER A 134 -8.74 -15.18 -10.81
C SER A 134 -8.13 -13.78 -10.88
N VAL A 135 -6.87 -13.67 -11.33
CA VAL A 135 -6.11 -12.43 -11.28
C VAL A 135 -5.43 -12.13 -12.61
N SER A 136 -5.57 -10.90 -13.08
CA SER A 136 -4.78 -10.35 -14.19
C SER A 136 -3.77 -9.34 -13.65
N ILE A 137 -2.48 -9.63 -13.81
CA ILE A 137 -1.38 -8.76 -13.40
C ILE A 137 -0.86 -8.03 -14.64
N ILE A 138 -1.16 -6.74 -14.74
CA ILE A 138 -0.77 -5.87 -15.83
C ILE A 138 0.59 -5.27 -15.50
N VAL A 139 1.56 -5.52 -16.37
CA VAL A 139 2.94 -5.07 -16.24
C VAL A 139 3.27 -4.10 -17.37
N PRO A 140 3.09 -2.78 -17.18
CA PRO A 140 3.57 -1.78 -18.12
C PRO A 140 5.11 -1.80 -18.12
N ALA A 141 5.72 -2.00 -19.29
CA ALA A 141 7.16 -2.16 -19.42
C ALA A 141 7.70 -1.24 -20.52
N ARG A 142 8.68 -0.39 -20.18
CA ARG A 142 9.40 0.44 -21.14
C ARG A 142 10.84 0.62 -20.69
N ASN A 143 11.79 0.14 -21.49
CA ASN A 143 13.22 0.13 -21.14
C ASN A 143 13.52 -0.67 -19.86
N GLU A 144 12.98 -1.89 -19.78
CA GLU A 144 13.01 -2.75 -18.58
C GLU A 144 13.54 -4.17 -18.91
N GLU A 145 14.34 -4.33 -19.97
CA GLU A 145 14.81 -5.64 -20.46
C GLU A 145 15.48 -6.49 -19.36
N GLY A 146 16.21 -5.85 -18.45
CA GLY A 146 16.90 -6.48 -17.32
C GLY A 146 15.96 -7.04 -16.25
N ASN A 147 14.74 -6.52 -16.17
CA ASN A 147 13.77 -6.87 -15.13
C ASN A 147 12.80 -7.98 -15.56
N ILE A 148 12.52 -8.14 -16.86
CA ILE A 148 11.49 -9.05 -17.38
C ILE A 148 11.61 -10.48 -16.83
N LYS A 149 12.80 -11.08 -16.89
CA LYS A 149 13.02 -12.46 -16.39
C LYS A 149 12.75 -12.55 -14.89
N LYS A 150 13.22 -11.57 -14.11
CA LYS A 150 13.07 -11.53 -12.65
C LYS A 150 11.61 -11.33 -12.23
N ILE A 151 10.84 -10.51 -12.95
CA ILE A 151 9.40 -10.31 -12.71
C ILE A 151 8.69 -11.66 -12.82
N ILE A 152 8.85 -12.33 -13.95
CA ILE A 152 8.18 -13.60 -14.24
C ILE A 152 8.53 -14.68 -13.20
N SER A 153 9.79 -14.75 -12.77
CA SER A 153 10.23 -15.75 -11.80
C SER A 153 9.87 -15.42 -10.35
N SER A 154 9.60 -14.16 -10.01
CA SER A 154 9.40 -13.72 -8.62
C SER A 154 7.92 -13.55 -8.24
N ILE A 155 7.02 -13.37 -9.21
CA ILE A 155 5.58 -13.27 -8.91
C ILE A 155 5.10 -14.58 -8.27
N PRO A 156 4.61 -14.55 -7.02
CA PRO A 156 4.13 -15.74 -6.34
C PRO A 156 2.87 -16.28 -7.03
N LYS A 157 2.56 -17.55 -6.77
CA LYS A 157 1.33 -18.18 -7.23
C LYS A 157 0.21 -17.95 -6.23
N PHE A 158 -0.88 -17.31 -6.65
CA PHE A 158 -2.04 -17.03 -5.81
C PHE A 158 -3.32 -16.90 -6.64
N GLY A 159 -4.47 -16.94 -5.97
CA GLY A 159 -5.77 -16.93 -6.61
C GLY A 159 -6.13 -18.26 -7.29
N LYS A 160 -7.31 -18.29 -7.92
CA LYS A 160 -7.83 -19.44 -8.66
C LYS A 160 -6.96 -19.76 -9.87
N TRP A 161 -6.61 -18.71 -10.62
CA TRP A 161 -5.83 -18.71 -11.85
C TRP A 161 -5.21 -17.32 -12.03
N GLN A 162 -4.04 -17.23 -12.64
CA GLN A 162 -3.37 -15.95 -12.88
C GLN A 162 -2.91 -15.80 -14.32
N GLU A 163 -3.00 -14.58 -14.82
CA GLU A 163 -2.31 -14.16 -16.03
C GLU A 163 -1.41 -12.96 -15.77
N ILE A 164 -0.29 -12.92 -16.46
CA ILE A 164 0.64 -11.79 -16.48
C ILE A 164 0.55 -11.18 -17.87
N ILE A 165 0.13 -9.92 -17.95
CA ILE A 165 -0.07 -9.19 -19.20
C ILE A 165 1.00 -8.12 -19.28
N PHE A 166 2.06 -8.39 -20.05
CA PHE A 166 3.04 -7.38 -20.38
C PHE A 166 2.47 -6.42 -21.43
N VAL A 167 2.60 -5.13 -21.19
CA VAL A 167 2.26 -4.09 -22.17
C VAL A 167 3.48 -3.23 -22.42
N GLU A 168 4.02 -3.35 -23.62
CA GLU A 168 5.27 -2.71 -24.03
C GLU A 168 5.02 -1.28 -24.51
N GLY A 169 5.82 -0.35 -24.01
CA GLY A 169 5.60 1.10 -24.08
C GLY A 169 6.51 1.89 -25.03
N GLY A 170 6.98 1.29 -26.13
CA GLY A 170 7.88 1.97 -27.08
C GLY A 170 9.30 2.13 -26.52
N SER A 171 9.91 1.00 -26.21
CA SER A 171 11.26 0.88 -25.66
C SER A 171 12.32 1.14 -26.74
N SER A 172 13.45 1.68 -26.31
CA SER A 172 14.67 1.83 -27.11
C SER A 172 15.66 0.67 -26.89
N ASP A 173 15.40 -0.20 -25.91
CA ASP A 173 16.17 -1.41 -25.61
C ASP A 173 15.46 -2.68 -26.13
N HIS A 174 15.93 -3.87 -25.75
CA HIS A 174 15.35 -5.15 -26.17
C HIS A 174 14.22 -5.64 -25.26
N THR A 175 13.49 -4.75 -24.58
CA THR A 175 12.38 -5.12 -23.68
C THR A 175 11.34 -6.02 -24.36
N TRP A 176 10.90 -5.67 -25.58
CA TRP A 176 9.91 -6.47 -26.32
C TRP A 176 10.40 -7.88 -26.62
N ASP A 177 11.62 -7.98 -27.16
CA ASP A 177 12.22 -9.26 -27.53
C ASP A 177 12.39 -10.14 -26.30
N LYS A 178 12.77 -9.55 -25.16
CA LYS A 178 12.89 -10.27 -23.90
C LYS A 178 11.54 -10.80 -23.41
N ILE A 179 10.48 -10.00 -23.46
CA ILE A 179 9.11 -10.43 -23.10
C ILE A 179 8.70 -11.62 -23.97
N MET A 180 8.89 -11.52 -25.28
CA MET A 180 8.50 -12.58 -26.21
C MET A 180 9.31 -13.87 -25.99
N ASN A 181 10.63 -13.75 -25.75
CA ASN A 181 11.51 -14.87 -25.45
C ASN A 181 11.10 -15.60 -24.17
N GLU A 182 10.84 -14.87 -23.07
CA GLU A 182 10.43 -15.50 -21.81
C GLU A 182 9.01 -16.08 -21.89
N LYS A 183 8.09 -15.43 -22.61
CA LYS A 183 6.76 -15.98 -22.91
C LYS A 183 6.85 -17.31 -23.65
N PHE A 184 7.66 -17.40 -24.71
CA PHE A 184 7.83 -18.63 -25.49
C PHE A 184 8.38 -19.79 -24.65
N LYS A 185 9.41 -19.51 -23.83
CA LYS A 185 9.99 -20.51 -22.90
C LYS A 185 8.95 -21.10 -21.95
N ILE A 186 8.02 -20.28 -21.46
CA ILE A 186 7.01 -20.71 -20.49
C ILE A 186 5.88 -21.49 -21.15
N THR A 187 5.41 -21.03 -22.32
CA THR A 187 4.40 -21.76 -23.09
C THR A 187 4.89 -23.17 -23.44
N ASN A 188 6.14 -23.33 -23.85
CA ASN A 188 6.70 -24.64 -24.21
C ASN A 188 6.93 -25.54 -22.99
N LYS A 189 7.37 -24.99 -21.85
CA LYS A 189 7.47 -25.76 -20.60
C LYS A 189 6.12 -26.21 -20.05
N SER A 190 5.06 -25.43 -20.30
CA SER A 190 3.73 -25.68 -19.75
C SER A 190 2.93 -26.74 -20.50
N GLN A 191 3.35 -27.22 -21.67
CA GLN A 191 2.66 -28.34 -22.33
C GLN A 191 2.73 -29.65 -21.49
N ASN A 192 3.69 -29.76 -20.58
CA ASN A 192 3.84 -30.92 -19.68
C ASN A 192 3.36 -30.67 -18.23
N SER A 193 2.80 -29.49 -17.92
CA SER A 193 2.36 -29.16 -16.55
C SER A 193 1.14 -28.25 -16.58
N LYS A 194 0.11 -28.56 -15.76
CA LYS A 194 -1.06 -27.70 -15.52
C LYS A 194 -0.62 -26.39 -14.82
N SER A 195 0.13 -25.54 -15.50
CA SER A 195 0.57 -24.25 -14.99
C SER A 195 -0.65 -23.35 -14.82
N LYS A 196 -0.82 -22.82 -13.60
CA LYS A 196 -1.86 -21.82 -13.28
C LYS A 196 -1.54 -20.42 -13.81
N ILE A 197 -0.43 -20.25 -14.55
CA ILE A 197 0.06 -18.95 -15.02
C ILE A 197 0.01 -18.89 -16.56
N GLN A 198 -0.71 -17.91 -17.10
CA GLN A 198 -0.65 -17.53 -18.52
C GLN A 198 0.15 -16.24 -18.69
N ILE A 199 0.94 -16.14 -19.76
CA ILE A 199 1.63 -14.89 -20.13
C ILE A 199 1.08 -14.36 -21.44
N LYS A 200 0.60 -13.12 -21.42
CA LYS A 200 0.17 -12.35 -22.60
C LYS A 200 1.12 -11.16 -22.77
N ALA A 201 1.25 -10.70 -24.01
CA ALA A 201 2.13 -9.59 -24.37
C ALA A 201 1.48 -8.78 -25.49
N TYR A 202 1.45 -7.46 -25.31
CA TYR A 202 0.88 -6.50 -26.27
C TYR A 202 1.81 -5.29 -26.38
N LYS A 203 1.78 -4.61 -27.53
CA LYS A 203 2.40 -3.29 -27.70
C LYS A 203 1.33 -2.22 -27.61
N GLN A 204 1.56 -1.19 -26.82
CA GLN A 204 0.68 -0.03 -26.80
C GLN A 204 0.88 0.82 -28.07
N THR A 205 -0.17 1.50 -28.51
CA THR A 205 -0.09 2.47 -29.62
C THR A 205 -0.01 3.91 -29.13
N GLY A 206 -0.53 4.19 -27.94
CA GLY A 206 -0.43 5.50 -27.30
C GLY A 206 0.88 5.68 -26.53
N LYS A 207 0.90 6.65 -25.60
CA LYS A 207 2.11 7.04 -24.88
C LYS A 207 1.91 6.97 -23.36
N GLY A 208 2.96 6.60 -22.65
CA GLY A 208 3.01 6.63 -21.19
C GLY A 208 2.41 5.38 -20.53
N LYS A 209 2.63 5.28 -19.20
CA LYS A 209 2.17 4.17 -18.36
C LYS A 209 0.64 4.03 -18.36
N ALA A 210 -0.06 5.16 -18.31
CA ALA A 210 -1.52 5.19 -18.30
C ALA A 210 -2.14 4.45 -19.49
N ASP A 211 -1.59 4.65 -20.70
CA ASP A 211 -2.05 3.95 -21.91
C ASP A 211 -1.74 2.45 -21.87
N ALA A 212 -0.55 2.06 -21.40
CA ALA A 212 -0.22 0.64 -21.19
C ALA A 212 -1.19 -0.03 -20.23
N VAL A 213 -1.49 0.61 -19.10
CA VAL A 213 -2.43 0.09 -18.10
C VAL A 213 -3.82 -0.05 -18.69
N ARG A 214 -4.32 0.98 -19.40
CA ARG A 214 -5.61 0.94 -20.09
C ARG A 214 -5.69 -0.25 -21.06
N LEU A 215 -4.69 -0.42 -21.93
CA LEU A 215 -4.64 -1.54 -22.87
C LEU A 215 -4.56 -2.89 -22.13
N GLY A 216 -3.78 -2.97 -21.05
CA GLY A 216 -3.68 -4.17 -20.21
C GLY A 216 -5.03 -4.56 -19.60
N PHE A 217 -5.76 -3.59 -19.04
CA PHE A 217 -7.10 -3.79 -18.49
C PHE A 217 -8.11 -4.22 -19.56
N GLU A 218 -8.00 -3.70 -20.79
CA GLU A 218 -8.85 -4.13 -21.91
C GLU A 218 -8.60 -5.57 -22.36
N LYS A 219 -7.36 -6.08 -22.21
CA LYS A 219 -7.00 -7.46 -22.57
C LYS A 219 -7.14 -8.44 -21.41
N ALA A 220 -7.39 -7.95 -20.20
CA ALA A 220 -7.51 -8.74 -19.00
C ALA A 220 -8.83 -9.53 -18.94
N THR A 221 -8.72 -10.74 -18.40
CA THR A 221 -9.80 -11.73 -18.31
C THR A 221 -10.05 -12.22 -16.89
N GLY A 222 -9.17 -11.92 -15.94
CA GLY A 222 -9.30 -12.28 -14.53
C GLY A 222 -10.30 -11.41 -13.78
N ASP A 223 -10.80 -11.92 -12.65
CA ASP A 223 -11.80 -11.26 -11.80
C ASP A 223 -11.22 -10.03 -11.07
N ILE A 224 -9.92 -10.09 -10.71
CA ILE A 224 -9.18 -8.98 -10.09
C ILE A 224 -8.12 -8.49 -11.07
N LEU A 225 -8.11 -7.18 -11.32
CA LEU A 225 -7.10 -6.49 -12.11
C LEU A 225 -6.06 -5.89 -11.18
N MET A 226 -4.78 -6.12 -11.46
CA MET A 226 -3.66 -5.57 -10.70
C MET A 226 -2.69 -4.85 -11.62
N ILE A 227 -2.17 -3.71 -11.18
CA ILE A 227 -1.04 -3.03 -11.82
C ILE A 227 0.21 -3.42 -11.04
N TYR A 228 1.25 -3.86 -11.74
CA TYR A 228 2.56 -4.15 -11.16
C TYR A 228 3.65 -3.46 -11.98
N ASP A 229 4.39 -2.54 -11.35
CA ASP A 229 5.44 -1.79 -12.03
C ASP A 229 6.63 -2.69 -12.39
N ALA A 230 7.12 -2.57 -13.64
CA ALA A 230 8.22 -3.38 -14.15
C ALA A 230 9.58 -3.07 -13.50
N ASP A 231 9.71 -1.95 -12.78
CA ASP A 231 10.93 -1.54 -12.10
C ASP A 231 11.21 -2.27 -10.78
N ARG A 232 10.26 -3.09 -10.31
CA ARG A 232 10.35 -3.92 -9.10
C ARG A 232 10.61 -3.14 -7.80
N THR A 233 10.30 -1.85 -7.77
CA THR A 233 10.39 -1.02 -6.55
C THR A 233 9.41 -1.48 -5.46
N VAL A 234 8.28 -2.06 -5.87
CA VAL A 234 7.41 -2.87 -4.98
C VAL A 234 7.76 -4.35 -5.17
N PRO A 235 8.05 -5.09 -4.08
CA PRO A 235 8.28 -6.53 -4.16
C PRO A 235 7.05 -7.27 -4.67
N SER A 236 7.23 -8.17 -5.63
CA SER A 236 6.13 -9.02 -6.13
C SER A 236 5.54 -9.94 -5.05
N SER A 237 6.28 -10.18 -3.96
CA SER A 237 5.80 -10.87 -2.76
C SER A 237 4.68 -10.13 -2.02
N ASP A 238 4.50 -8.83 -2.26
CA ASP A 238 3.39 -8.05 -1.68
C ASP A 238 2.08 -8.17 -2.49
N LEU A 239 2.12 -8.62 -3.75
CA LEU A 239 0.91 -8.77 -4.59
C LEU A 239 -0.20 -9.63 -3.94
N PRO A 240 0.09 -10.74 -3.24
CA PRO A 240 -0.93 -11.48 -2.50
C PRO A 240 -1.67 -10.66 -1.45
N LYS A 241 -1.06 -9.62 -0.86
CA LYS A 241 -1.74 -8.75 0.12
C LYS A 241 -2.89 -7.98 -0.52
N PHE A 242 -2.67 -7.42 -1.71
CA PHE A 242 -3.71 -6.74 -2.50
C PHE A 242 -4.85 -7.70 -2.85
N TYR A 243 -4.50 -8.91 -3.28
CA TYR A 243 -5.49 -9.94 -3.60
C TYR A 243 -6.32 -10.31 -2.37
N ASN A 244 -5.67 -10.56 -1.22
CA ASN A 244 -6.32 -10.98 0.01
C ASN A 244 -7.27 -9.92 0.56
N VAL A 245 -6.95 -8.63 0.40
CA VAL A 245 -7.84 -7.54 0.81
C VAL A 245 -9.13 -7.53 0.00
N LEU A 246 -9.05 -7.66 -1.33
CA LEU A 246 -10.23 -7.71 -2.18
C LEU A 246 -11.01 -9.02 -1.97
N ALA A 247 -10.34 -10.16 -2.08
CA ALA A 247 -10.96 -11.48 -1.91
C ALA A 247 -11.56 -11.69 -0.52
N GLY A 248 -10.93 -11.11 0.51
CA GLY A 248 -11.41 -11.10 1.89
C GLY A 248 -12.60 -10.19 2.15
N GLY A 249 -12.97 -9.33 1.19
CA GLY A 249 -14.09 -8.39 1.32
C GLY A 249 -13.78 -7.19 2.21
N PHE A 250 -12.52 -6.79 2.30
CA PHE A 250 -12.14 -5.62 3.08
C PHE A 250 -12.38 -4.30 2.32
N GLY A 251 -12.43 -4.35 0.99
CA GLY A 251 -12.85 -3.25 0.11
C GLY A 251 -12.87 -3.70 -1.35
N GLU A 252 -13.20 -2.77 -2.24
CA GLU A 252 -13.33 -3.02 -3.69
C GLU A 252 -12.13 -2.49 -4.49
N PHE A 253 -11.34 -1.59 -3.89
CA PHE A 253 -10.13 -1.01 -4.47
C PHE A 253 -8.97 -1.04 -3.48
N ALA A 254 -7.83 -1.61 -3.87
CA ALA A 254 -6.62 -1.66 -3.06
C ALA A 254 -5.53 -0.75 -3.65
N ASN A 255 -5.03 0.16 -2.85
CA ASN A 255 -3.99 1.12 -3.20
C ASN A 255 -2.71 0.84 -2.42
N GLY A 256 -1.55 0.71 -3.08
CA GLY A 256 -0.30 0.55 -2.35
C GLY A 256 0.08 1.83 -1.60
N SER A 257 0.73 1.71 -0.46
CA SER A 257 1.30 2.84 0.28
C SER A 257 2.75 2.60 0.65
N ARG A 258 3.64 3.43 0.11
CA ARG A 258 5.09 3.35 0.33
C ARG A 258 5.56 4.14 1.55
N LEU A 259 4.65 4.88 2.17
CA LEU A 259 4.98 5.90 3.18
C LEU A 259 4.90 5.40 4.62
N VAL A 260 4.42 4.16 4.82
CA VAL A 260 4.32 3.53 6.14
C VAL A 260 5.67 2.95 6.58
N TYR A 261 6.35 2.19 5.71
CA TYR A 261 7.63 1.59 6.05
C TYR A 261 8.79 2.53 5.70
N PRO A 262 9.92 2.46 6.43
CA PRO A 262 11.11 3.21 6.06
C PRO A 262 11.55 2.84 4.64
N MET A 263 11.76 3.84 3.81
CA MET A 263 12.29 3.63 2.46
C MET A 263 13.78 3.29 2.53
N GLU A 264 14.22 2.29 1.75
CA GLU A 264 15.65 2.01 1.58
C GLU A 264 16.38 3.24 1.02
N GLY A 265 17.64 3.43 1.45
CA GLY A 265 18.53 4.48 0.91
C GLY A 265 18.35 5.91 1.43
N GLN A 266 17.55 6.16 2.47
CA GLN A 266 17.20 7.52 2.94
C GLN A 266 16.62 8.43 1.84
N ALA A 267 16.01 7.85 0.80
CA ALA A 267 15.61 8.55 -0.43
C ALA A 267 14.58 9.69 -0.28
N MET A 268 13.97 9.86 0.91
CA MET A 268 13.09 10.99 1.19
C MET A 268 13.79 12.08 2.00
N GLN A 269 14.21 13.13 1.28
CA GLN A 269 14.51 14.44 1.87
C GLN A 269 13.29 14.94 2.67
N THR A 270 13.53 15.59 3.80
CA THR A 270 12.50 16.05 4.76
C THR A 270 11.36 16.85 4.11
N LEU A 271 11.64 17.58 3.03
CA LEU A 271 10.65 18.32 2.26
C LEU A 271 9.65 17.43 1.51
N ASN A 272 10.09 16.29 0.98
CA ASN A 272 9.20 15.34 0.30
C ASN A 272 8.22 14.71 1.30
N LYS A 273 8.68 14.45 2.53
CA LYS A 273 7.84 13.96 3.63
C LYS A 273 6.73 14.95 3.97
N ILE A 274 7.07 16.24 4.12
CA ILE A 274 6.09 17.30 4.40
C ILE A 274 5.08 17.43 3.24
N GLY A 275 5.56 17.41 2.00
CA GLY A 275 4.70 17.47 0.83
C GLY A 275 3.72 16.29 0.77
N ASN A 276 4.19 15.07 1.04
CA ASN A 276 3.34 13.88 1.03
C ASN A 276 2.27 13.93 2.12
N GLU A 277 2.62 14.28 3.36
CA GLU A 277 1.65 14.46 4.46
C GLU A 277 0.62 15.55 4.14
N PHE A 278 1.06 16.66 3.53
CA PHE A 278 0.18 17.75 3.12
C PHE A 278 -0.84 17.30 2.06
N PHE A 279 -0.38 16.66 0.98
CA PHE A 279 -1.27 16.18 -0.08
C PHE A 279 -2.15 15.01 0.39
N SER A 280 -1.61 14.10 1.20
CA SER A 280 -2.37 13.03 1.85
C SER A 280 -3.55 13.58 2.64
N SER A 281 -3.33 14.60 3.46
CA SER A 281 -4.39 15.27 4.24
C SER A 281 -5.44 15.93 3.35
N ILE A 282 -5.02 16.60 2.26
CA ILE A 282 -5.94 17.22 1.30
C ILE A 282 -6.80 16.16 0.63
N PHE A 283 -6.19 15.13 0.04
CA PHE A 283 -6.91 14.10 -0.70
C PHE A 283 -7.81 13.27 0.22
N THR A 284 -7.36 12.94 1.43
CA THR A 284 -8.17 12.25 2.44
C THR A 284 -9.45 13.03 2.75
N LYS A 285 -9.34 14.35 2.95
CA LYS A 285 -10.51 15.22 3.22
C LYS A 285 -11.43 15.36 2.01
N ILE A 286 -10.86 15.49 0.80
CA ILE A 286 -11.64 15.62 -0.43
C ILE A 286 -12.42 14.34 -0.71
N PHE A 287 -11.75 13.19 -0.68
CA PHE A 287 -12.35 11.90 -1.01
C PHE A 287 -13.19 11.30 0.11
N GLY A 288 -13.04 11.76 1.36
CA GLY A 288 -13.76 11.20 2.51
C GLY A 288 -13.33 9.78 2.88
N GLN A 289 -12.19 9.32 2.36
CA GLN A 289 -11.56 8.03 2.67
C GLN A 289 -10.08 8.25 2.94
N HIS A 290 -9.44 7.37 3.71
CA HIS A 290 -8.02 7.50 4.09
C HIS A 290 -7.10 7.30 2.87
N PHE A 291 -6.19 8.24 2.63
CA PHE A 291 -5.13 8.14 1.63
C PHE A 291 -3.82 8.70 2.17
N LYS A 292 -2.88 7.83 2.45
CA LYS A 292 -1.48 8.12 2.76
C LYS A 292 -0.66 8.34 1.51
N ASP A 293 -0.78 7.48 0.48
CA ASP A 293 0.05 7.53 -0.72
C ASP A 293 -0.78 7.34 -2.00
N THR A 294 -1.14 8.44 -2.66
CA THR A 294 -1.90 8.38 -3.91
C THR A 294 -1.05 7.98 -5.12
N LEU A 295 0.27 8.06 -5.01
CA LEU A 295 1.24 7.94 -6.11
C LEU A 295 1.87 6.55 -6.22
N CYS A 296 1.46 5.58 -5.40
CA CYS A 296 1.94 4.22 -5.55
C CYS A 296 1.36 3.60 -6.83
N GLY A 297 2.24 3.13 -7.72
CA GLY A 297 1.82 2.57 -9.00
C GLY A 297 1.20 1.18 -8.91
N THR A 298 1.42 0.46 -7.81
CA THR A 298 0.82 -0.86 -7.56
C THR A 298 -0.57 -0.70 -6.95
N LYS A 299 -1.60 -1.11 -7.69
CA LYS A 299 -3.01 -1.01 -7.30
C LYS A 299 -3.78 -2.24 -7.75
N ALA A 300 -4.89 -2.55 -7.11
CA ALA A 300 -5.77 -3.64 -7.51
C ALA A 300 -7.26 -3.24 -7.41
N ILE A 301 -8.08 -3.80 -8.29
CA ILE A 301 -9.54 -3.58 -8.32
C ILE A 301 -10.26 -4.81 -8.88
N PHE A 302 -11.51 -5.04 -8.49
CA PHE A 302 -12.37 -5.96 -9.22
C PHE A 302 -12.62 -5.50 -10.65
N ARG A 303 -12.55 -6.43 -11.60
CA ARG A 303 -12.79 -6.16 -13.03
C ARG A 303 -14.19 -5.61 -13.27
N ASP A 304 -15.20 -6.14 -12.58
CA ASP A 304 -16.58 -5.67 -12.73
C ASP A 304 -16.74 -4.21 -12.28
N ASP A 305 -16.06 -3.80 -11.21
CA ASP A 305 -16.09 -2.41 -10.75
C ASP A 305 -15.30 -1.50 -11.70
N TYR A 306 -14.16 -1.97 -12.23
CA TYR A 306 -13.46 -1.28 -13.31
C TYR A 306 -14.35 -1.05 -14.53
N LEU A 307 -15.11 -2.08 -14.96
CA LEU A 307 -15.99 -1.97 -16.12
C LEU A 307 -17.11 -0.95 -15.89
N LYS A 308 -17.70 -0.90 -14.70
CA LYS A 308 -18.71 0.10 -14.32
C LYS A 308 -18.14 1.52 -14.35
N MET A 309 -16.92 1.72 -13.86
CA MET A 309 -16.28 3.03 -13.77
C MET A 309 -15.42 3.41 -14.99
N LYS A 310 -15.36 2.56 -16.02
CA LYS A 310 -14.44 2.71 -17.17
C LYS A 310 -14.58 4.08 -17.85
N LYS A 311 -15.81 4.56 -18.02
CA LYS A 311 -16.06 5.86 -18.66
C LYS A 311 -15.42 7.02 -17.90
N ASP A 312 -15.59 7.06 -16.58
CA ASP A 312 -14.99 8.09 -15.73
C ASP A 312 -13.47 7.94 -15.65
N TYR A 313 -12.97 6.70 -15.57
CA TYR A 313 -11.53 6.41 -15.64
C TYR A 313 -10.90 7.01 -16.89
N LEU A 314 -11.48 6.79 -18.08
CA LEU A 314 -10.96 7.34 -19.33
C LEU A 314 -11.00 8.87 -19.35
N LYS A 315 -12.08 9.49 -18.85
CA LYS A 315 -12.19 10.96 -18.70
C LYS A 315 -11.06 11.52 -17.83
N TYR A 316 -10.80 10.91 -16.67
CA TYR A 316 -9.75 11.40 -15.78
C TYR A 316 -8.33 11.12 -16.30
N LEU A 317 -8.16 10.11 -17.14
CA LEU A 317 -6.87 9.80 -17.77
C LEU A 317 -6.35 10.95 -18.66
N GLU A 318 -7.24 11.76 -19.22
CA GLU A 318 -6.87 12.92 -20.05
C GLU A 318 -6.15 14.01 -19.26
N VAL A 319 -6.41 14.10 -17.95
CA VAL A 319 -5.84 15.13 -17.06
C VAL A 319 -4.76 14.58 -16.12
N ASP A 320 -4.59 13.27 -16.06
CA ASP A 320 -3.60 12.58 -15.24
C ASP A 320 -2.59 11.81 -16.11
N PRO A 321 -1.41 12.41 -16.39
CA PRO A 321 -0.41 11.78 -17.25
C PRO A 321 0.22 10.51 -16.65
N PHE A 322 0.10 10.27 -15.34
CA PHE A 322 0.61 9.06 -14.69
C PHE A 322 -0.43 7.93 -14.69
N GLY A 323 -1.71 8.27 -14.64
CA GLY A 323 -2.84 7.36 -14.57
C GLY A 323 -3.15 6.82 -13.17
N ASP A 324 -2.34 7.15 -12.17
CA ASP A 324 -2.52 6.70 -10.78
C ASP A 324 -3.74 7.37 -10.12
N PHE A 325 -3.96 8.66 -10.37
CA PHE A 325 -5.11 9.40 -9.85
C PHE A 325 -6.38 9.12 -10.64
N ALA A 326 -6.29 8.91 -11.95
CA ALA A 326 -7.46 8.62 -12.77
C ALA A 326 -8.25 7.41 -12.23
N LEU A 327 -7.53 6.36 -11.80
CA LEU A 327 -8.14 5.18 -11.22
C LEU A 327 -8.74 5.45 -9.83
N ILE A 328 -8.05 6.24 -9.00
CA ILE A 328 -8.55 6.67 -7.68
C ILE A 328 -9.82 7.51 -7.84
N PHE A 329 -9.82 8.53 -8.71
CA PHE A 329 -10.97 9.41 -8.92
C PHE A 329 -12.18 8.62 -9.41
N ALA A 330 -11.98 7.69 -10.36
CA ALA A 330 -13.05 6.82 -10.83
C ALA A 330 -13.60 5.93 -9.70
N ALA A 331 -12.73 5.33 -8.87
CA ALA A 331 -13.14 4.51 -7.74
C ALA A 331 -13.95 5.31 -6.70
N ILE A 332 -13.48 6.51 -6.34
CA ILE A 332 -14.16 7.39 -5.37
C ILE A 332 -15.51 7.86 -5.92
N LYS A 333 -15.58 8.24 -7.19
CA LYS A 333 -16.84 8.64 -7.83
C LYS A 333 -17.89 7.54 -7.83
N HIS A 334 -17.47 6.29 -7.91
CA HIS A 334 -18.33 5.11 -7.87
C HIS A 334 -18.51 4.55 -6.46
N ASN A 335 -18.14 5.31 -5.41
CA ASN A 335 -18.26 4.94 -4.00
C ASN A 335 -17.61 3.60 -3.63
N LEU A 336 -16.55 3.21 -4.34
CA LEU A 336 -15.78 2.04 -3.98
C LEU A 336 -15.02 2.31 -2.68
N LYS A 337 -15.00 1.32 -1.79
CA LYS A 337 -14.17 1.37 -0.59
C LYS A 337 -12.72 1.15 -0.98
N VAL A 338 -11.93 2.19 -0.77
CA VAL A 338 -10.48 2.17 -0.96
C VAL A 338 -9.81 1.70 0.33
N VAL A 339 -8.85 0.80 0.16
CA VAL A 339 -8.04 0.25 1.23
C VAL A 339 -6.57 0.42 0.88
N GLU A 340 -5.79 0.94 1.81
CA GLU A 340 -4.35 1.10 1.59
C GLU A 340 -3.57 -0.12 2.06
N ILE A 341 -2.61 -0.57 1.26
CA ILE A 341 -1.76 -1.71 1.56
C ILE A 341 -0.35 -1.18 1.80
N PRO A 342 0.18 -1.23 3.04
CA PRO A 342 1.54 -0.81 3.29
C PRO A 342 2.51 -1.75 2.54
N VAL A 343 3.32 -1.17 1.66
CA VAL A 343 4.31 -1.89 0.85
C VAL A 343 5.70 -1.37 1.14
N ARG A 344 6.69 -2.26 1.04
CA ARG A 344 8.10 -1.85 1.15
C ARG A 344 8.56 -1.26 -0.16
N TYR A 345 9.13 -0.06 -0.12
CA TYR A 345 9.70 0.56 -1.29
C TYR A 345 11.21 0.32 -1.34
N ARG A 346 11.64 -0.37 -2.40
CA ARG A 346 13.05 -0.66 -2.68
C ARG A 346 13.61 0.32 -3.69
N GLU A 347 14.93 0.49 -3.66
CA GLU A 347 15.61 1.19 -4.74
C GLU A 347 15.47 0.42 -6.06
N ARG A 348 15.33 1.17 -7.15
CA ARG A 348 15.23 0.63 -8.50
C ARG A 348 16.58 0.01 -8.88
N GLU A 349 16.58 -1.27 -9.25
CA GLU A 349 17.81 -1.99 -9.66
C GLU A 349 18.30 -1.60 -11.07
N TYR A 350 17.39 -1.17 -11.96
CA TYR A 350 17.67 -0.91 -13.38
C TYR A 350 16.79 0.24 -13.92
N GLY A 351 17.35 1.12 -14.75
CA GLY A 351 16.67 2.30 -15.31
C GLY A 351 16.83 3.58 -14.48
N SER A 352 16.43 4.75 -15.03
CA SER A 352 16.59 6.06 -14.38
C SER A 352 15.28 6.66 -13.89
N THR A 353 15.34 7.39 -12.76
CA THR A 353 14.19 8.08 -12.17
C THR A 353 14.10 9.51 -12.69
N ASN A 354 13.04 9.85 -13.42
CA ASN A 354 12.81 11.20 -13.95
C ASN A 354 11.84 12.01 -13.06
N ILE A 355 12.16 12.22 -11.78
CA ILE A 355 11.31 13.01 -10.86
C ILE A 355 11.74 14.49 -10.89
N ARG A 356 10.88 15.36 -11.40
CA ARG A 356 11.01 16.83 -11.32
C ARG A 356 10.12 17.40 -10.22
N ARG A 357 10.68 17.58 -9.02
CA ARG A 357 9.96 17.87 -7.77
C ARG A 357 8.93 19.00 -7.87
N PHE A 358 9.33 20.18 -8.34
CA PHE A 358 8.44 21.34 -8.44
C PHE A 358 7.34 21.14 -9.49
N TYR A 359 7.68 20.57 -10.65
CA TYR A 359 6.72 20.28 -11.69
C TYR A 359 5.65 19.27 -11.20
N HIS A 360 6.08 18.20 -10.53
CA HIS A 360 5.14 17.23 -9.97
C HIS A 360 4.32 17.81 -8.82
N GLY A 361 4.89 18.68 -7.98
CA GLY A 361 4.14 19.39 -6.94
C GLY A 361 3.02 20.26 -7.52
N LEU A 362 3.30 21.04 -8.57
CA LEU A 362 2.27 21.82 -9.28
C LEU A 362 1.19 20.94 -9.91
N LEU A 363 1.58 19.80 -10.47
CA LEU A 363 0.62 18.82 -11.00
C LEU A 363 -0.28 18.25 -9.90
N LEU A 364 0.26 17.94 -8.72
CA LEU A 364 -0.53 17.50 -7.57
C LEU A 364 -1.53 18.57 -7.11
N PHE A 365 -1.14 19.85 -7.10
CA PHE A 365 -2.08 20.95 -6.82
C PHE A 365 -3.20 21.02 -7.86
N LYS A 366 -2.87 20.91 -9.15
CA LYS A 366 -3.86 20.87 -10.23
C LYS A 366 -4.86 19.72 -10.03
N LEU A 367 -4.36 18.52 -9.70
CA LEU A 367 -5.20 17.34 -9.45
C LEU A 367 -6.05 17.50 -8.19
N ALA A 368 -5.52 18.07 -7.11
CA ALA A 368 -6.27 18.39 -5.90
C ALA A 368 -7.40 19.40 -6.18
N TRP A 369 -7.14 20.41 -7.02
CA TRP A 369 -8.17 21.36 -7.45
C TRP A 369 -9.28 20.71 -8.29
N ILE A 370 -8.91 19.83 -9.22
CA ILE A 370 -9.88 19.05 -10.01
C ILE A 370 -10.72 18.16 -9.08
N ALA A 371 -10.08 17.45 -8.15
CA ALA A 371 -10.76 16.61 -7.17
C ALA A 371 -11.73 17.43 -6.30
N LEU A 372 -11.31 18.61 -5.83
CA LEU A 372 -12.15 19.49 -5.03
C LEU A 372 -13.43 19.90 -5.79
N LYS A 373 -13.28 20.27 -7.07
CA LYS A 373 -14.40 20.65 -7.94
C LYS A 373 -15.33 19.52 -8.34
N GLU A 374 -14.86 18.27 -8.33
CA GLU A 374 -15.68 17.13 -8.74
C GLU A 374 -16.38 16.46 -7.54
N PHE A 375 -15.80 16.54 -6.33
CA PHE A 375 -16.26 15.78 -5.15
C PHE A 375 -16.79 16.63 -3.99
N LYS A 376 -16.59 17.95 -3.96
CA LYS A 376 -17.05 18.82 -2.86
C LYS A 376 -17.98 19.94 -3.27
N PHE A 377 -17.87 20.39 -4.52
CA PHE A 377 -18.70 21.41 -5.14
C PHE A 377 -19.36 20.81 -6.36
#